data_AF-A0A9P7GF76-F1
#
_entry.id   AF-A0A9P7GF76-F1
#
_cell.length_a   1.000
_cell.length_b   1.000
_cell.length_c   1.000
_cell.angle_alpha   90.00
_cell.angle_beta   90.00
_cell.angle_gamma   90.00
#
_symmetry.space_group_name_H-M   'P 1'
#
loop_
_entity.id
_entity.type
_entity.pdbx_description
1 polymer ?
#
loop_
_entity_poly.entity_id
_entity_poly.type
_entity_poly.pdbx_seq_one_letter_code
_entity_poly.pdbx_strand_id
1 'polypeptide(L)'
;MHGVRRVRQSQQALEAKKLKEKAKIEEYLALTNDVISRRKNKDLSQDALRLTSRLLQVNPEFYTIWNYRRTIFLDGIFPNSSPEEINTYISDDLSSTMTALKAHPKVYWIWNHRRWCLENTPHGPGSETEGDPNGWKKTNWDKELYVVEKMLDIDPRNFHAWNYRRYVLASMAVKRSEKSELAYTSRKIEANISNFSAWHQRSKERASLLFPPNDVEVNDVCSGEDPELLKSEISAIQELLDEQPDSKCA
;
A
#
# COMPACT_ATOMS: atom_id res chain seq x y z
N MET A 1 2.91 18.57 -8.62
CA MET A 1 4.38 18.70 -8.86
C MET A 1 5.03 19.18 -7.57
N HIS A 2 5.81 18.34 -6.89
CA HIS A 2 6.58 18.73 -5.71
C HIS A 2 8.08 18.60 -6.02
N GLY A 3 8.91 19.50 -5.50
CA GLY A 3 10.37 19.35 -5.51
C GLY A 3 11.11 19.65 -6.82
N VAL A 4 10.46 20.22 -7.85
CA VAL A 4 11.15 20.57 -9.10
C VAL A 4 12.05 21.80 -8.88
N ARG A 5 13.36 21.57 -8.76
CA ARG A 5 14.35 22.66 -8.69
C ARG A 5 14.34 23.44 -10.01
N ARG A 6 14.21 24.77 -9.91
CA ARG A 6 14.31 25.66 -11.07
C ARG A 6 15.78 25.80 -11.45
N VAL A 7 16.14 25.33 -12.65
CA VAL A 7 17.48 25.49 -13.22
C VAL A 7 17.37 26.36 -14.47
N ARG A 8 18.27 27.33 -14.63
CA ARG A 8 18.37 28.14 -15.85
C ARG A 8 18.89 27.25 -16.99
N GLN A 9 18.08 27.06 -18.02
CA GLN A 9 18.44 26.28 -19.21
C GLN A 9 18.67 27.22 -20.40
N SER A 10 19.58 26.86 -21.31
CA SER A 10 19.75 27.60 -22.56
C SER A 10 18.52 27.47 -23.46
N GLN A 11 18.31 28.43 -24.35
CA GLN A 11 17.19 28.41 -25.29
C GLN A 11 17.17 27.14 -26.15
N GLN A 12 18.34 26.73 -26.66
CA GLN A 12 18.49 25.50 -27.44
C GLN A 12 18.15 24.23 -26.64
N ALA A 13 18.55 24.17 -25.36
CA ALA A 13 18.21 23.04 -24.49
C ALA A 13 16.71 22.98 -24.19
N LEU A 14 16.05 24.14 -24.05
CA LEU A 14 14.61 24.23 -23.86
C LEU A 14 13.84 23.76 -25.09
N GLU A 15 14.28 24.15 -26.29
CA GLU A 15 13.67 23.73 -27.56
C GLU A 15 13.84 22.23 -27.82
N ALA A 16 15.04 21.68 -27.59
CA ALA A 16 15.29 20.25 -27.68
C ALA A 16 14.43 19.45 -26.68
N LYS A 17 14.28 19.96 -25.44
CA LYS A 17 13.41 19.37 -24.42
C LYS A 17 11.94 19.40 -24.85
N LYS A 18 11.46 20.52 -25.37
CA LYS A 18 10.09 20.65 -25.90
C LYS A 18 9.81 19.67 -27.04
N LEU A 19 10.76 19.49 -27.97
CA LEU A 19 10.61 18.54 -29.07
C LEU A 19 10.52 17.10 -28.56
N LYS A 20 11.37 16.72 -27.60
CA LYS A 20 11.34 15.40 -26.96
C LYS A 20 10.05 15.18 -26.16
N GLU A 21 9.56 16.19 -25.46
CA GLU A 21 8.29 16.13 -24.73
C GLU A 21 7.10 16.00 -25.69
N LYS A 22 7.11 16.72 -26.82
CA LYS A 22 6.07 16.62 -27.86
C LYS A 22 5.96 15.19 -28.40
N ALA A 23 7.08 14.57 -28.78
CA ALA A 23 7.07 13.19 -29.27
C ALA A 23 6.52 12.20 -28.21
N LYS A 24 6.89 12.37 -26.93
CA LYS A 24 6.36 11.56 -25.83
C LYS A 24 4.86 11.76 -25.61
N ILE A 25 4.37 13.00 -25.74
CA ILE A 25 2.94 13.32 -25.62
C ILE A 25 2.17 12.66 -26.76
N GLU A 26 2.68 12.72 -27.99
CA GLU A 26 2.05 12.07 -29.15
C GLU A 26 1.94 10.56 -28.96
N GLU A 27 3.02 9.89 -28.52
CA GLU A 27 3.00 8.45 -28.20
C GLU A 27 2.02 8.12 -27.07
N TYR A 28 2.02 8.92 -26.00
CA TYR A 28 1.10 8.74 -24.87
C TYR A 28 -0.36 8.91 -25.28
N LEU A 29 -0.68 9.90 -26.12
CA LEU A 29 -2.03 10.14 -26.62
C LEU A 29 -2.47 9.00 -27.55
N ALA A 30 -1.59 8.52 -28.43
CA ALA A 30 -1.88 7.38 -29.29
C ALA A 30 -2.19 6.12 -28.46
N LEU A 31 -1.34 5.79 -27.47
CA LEU A 31 -1.56 4.66 -26.58
C LEU A 31 -2.85 4.82 -25.75
N THR A 32 -3.10 6.02 -25.24
CA THR A 32 -4.34 6.32 -24.50
C THR A 32 -5.56 6.10 -25.37
N ASN A 33 -5.57 6.62 -26.59
CA ASN A 33 -6.70 6.46 -27.51
C ASN A 33 -6.95 4.99 -27.86
N ASP A 34 -5.89 4.21 -28.11
CA ASP A 34 -6.00 2.77 -28.36
C ASP A 34 -6.62 2.03 -27.16
N VAL A 35 -6.08 2.20 -25.95
CA VAL A 35 -6.59 1.53 -24.74
C VAL A 35 -8.03 1.94 -24.44
N ILE A 36 -8.38 3.23 -24.60
CA ILE A 36 -9.74 3.73 -24.38
C ILE A 36 -10.71 3.18 -25.44
N SER A 37 -10.28 3.07 -26.69
CA SER A 37 -11.08 2.48 -27.78
C SER A 37 -11.36 1.00 -27.50
N ARG A 38 -10.35 0.23 -27.11
CA ARG A 38 -10.48 -1.19 -26.71
C ARG A 38 -11.46 -1.37 -25.55
N ARG A 39 -11.35 -0.51 -24.52
CA ARG A 39 -12.33 -0.51 -23.41
C ARG A 39 -13.76 -0.28 -23.90
N LYS A 40 -13.97 0.71 -24.78
CA LYS A 40 -15.30 1.01 -25.35
C LYS A 40 -15.86 -0.18 -26.13
N ASN A 41 -14.99 -0.90 -26.84
CA ASN A 41 -15.34 -2.10 -27.60
C ASN A 41 -15.39 -3.38 -26.76
N LYS A 42 -15.23 -3.27 -25.43
CA LYS A 42 -15.20 -4.41 -24.49
C LYS A 42 -14.17 -5.48 -24.87
N ASP A 43 -13.02 -5.06 -25.39
CA ASP A 43 -11.89 -5.96 -25.61
C ASP A 43 -11.33 -6.39 -24.25
N LEU A 44 -11.45 -7.69 -23.92
CA LEU A 44 -10.97 -8.27 -22.66
C LEU A 44 -9.76 -9.20 -22.88
N SER A 45 -9.00 -8.98 -23.96
CA SER A 45 -7.88 -9.82 -24.34
C SER A 45 -6.61 -9.60 -23.50
N GLN A 46 -5.68 -10.56 -23.58
CA GLN A 46 -4.32 -10.43 -23.04
C GLN A 46 -3.56 -9.25 -23.66
N ASP A 47 -3.81 -8.93 -24.93
CA ASP A 47 -3.22 -7.76 -25.57
C ASP A 47 -3.72 -6.46 -24.95
N ALA A 48 -5.03 -6.36 -24.68
CA ALA A 48 -5.58 -5.23 -23.93
C ALA A 48 -4.94 -5.12 -22.54
N LEU A 49 -4.76 -6.25 -21.82
CA LEU A 49 -4.08 -6.27 -20.52
C LEU A 49 -2.66 -5.71 -20.63
N ARG A 50 -1.87 -6.18 -21.60
CA ARG A 50 -0.50 -5.70 -21.85
C ARG A 50 -0.45 -4.20 -22.13
N LEU A 51 -1.40 -3.68 -22.89
CA LEU A 51 -1.48 -2.24 -23.18
C LEU A 51 -1.85 -1.42 -21.94
N THR A 52 -2.71 -1.94 -21.04
CA THR A 52 -2.94 -1.28 -19.75
C THR A 52 -1.66 -1.22 -18.90
N SER A 53 -0.83 -2.26 -18.90
CA SER A 53 0.47 -2.25 -18.20
C SER A 53 1.39 -1.14 -18.74
N ARG A 54 1.52 -1.04 -20.08
CA ARG A 54 2.32 0.01 -20.72
C ARG A 54 1.83 1.40 -20.37
N LEU A 55 0.51 1.61 -20.39
CA LEU A 55 -0.07 2.93 -20.11
C LEU A 55 0.11 3.31 -18.64
N LEU A 56 -0.04 2.37 -17.71
CA LEU A 56 0.13 2.60 -16.27
C LEU A 56 1.59 2.80 -15.86
N GLN A 57 2.55 2.25 -16.60
CA GLN A 57 3.97 2.58 -16.43
C GLN A 57 4.27 4.06 -16.74
N VAL A 58 3.51 4.67 -17.66
CA VAL A 58 3.66 6.09 -18.01
C VAL A 58 2.83 6.99 -17.10
N ASN A 59 1.59 6.58 -16.78
CA ASN A 59 0.67 7.34 -15.95
C ASN A 59 -0.08 6.43 -14.96
N PRO A 60 0.48 6.16 -13.77
CA PRO A 60 -0.16 5.34 -12.76
C PRO A 60 -1.35 6.04 -12.05
N GLU A 61 -1.55 7.34 -12.25
CA GLU A 61 -2.71 8.08 -11.70
C GLU A 61 -3.99 7.86 -12.53
N PHE A 62 -3.89 7.22 -13.69
CA PHE A 62 -5.02 7.05 -14.60
C PHE A 62 -5.98 5.95 -14.11
N TYR A 63 -6.84 6.29 -13.15
CA TYR A 63 -7.78 5.36 -12.50
C TYR A 63 -8.66 4.56 -13.44
N THR A 64 -9.07 5.16 -14.56
CA THR A 64 -9.92 4.47 -15.54
C THR A 64 -9.22 3.25 -16.15
N ILE A 65 -7.90 3.27 -16.27
CA ILE A 65 -7.10 2.17 -16.80
C ILE A 65 -6.95 1.07 -15.76
N TRP A 66 -6.79 1.41 -14.47
CA TRP A 66 -6.86 0.43 -13.37
C TRP A 66 -8.21 -0.29 -13.33
N ASN A 67 -9.31 0.45 -13.49
CA ASN A 67 -10.65 -0.15 -13.55
C ASN A 67 -10.78 -1.10 -14.74
N TYR A 68 -10.33 -0.66 -15.93
CA TYR A 68 -10.37 -1.51 -17.12
C TYR A 68 -9.49 -2.77 -16.96
N ARG A 69 -8.29 -2.62 -16.38
CA ARG A 69 -7.40 -3.75 -16.06
C ARG A 69 -8.11 -4.80 -15.19
N ARG A 70 -8.83 -4.35 -14.15
CA ARG A 70 -9.62 -5.23 -13.27
C ARG A 70 -10.77 -5.91 -14.03
N THR A 71 -11.47 -5.20 -14.90
CA THR A 71 -12.49 -5.80 -15.78
C THR A 71 -11.90 -6.88 -16.68
N ILE A 72 -10.72 -6.64 -17.29
CA ILE A 72 -10.05 -7.65 -18.12
C ILE A 72 -9.74 -8.92 -17.31
N PHE A 73 -9.23 -8.77 -16.09
CA PHE A 73 -8.99 -9.90 -15.20
C PHE A 73 -10.29 -10.65 -14.85
N LEU A 74 -11.29 -9.95 -14.31
CA LEU A 74 -12.51 -10.56 -13.78
C LEU A 74 -13.39 -11.19 -14.86
N ASP A 75 -13.56 -10.49 -15.98
CA ASP A 75 -14.57 -10.85 -16.98
C ASP A 75 -13.96 -11.55 -18.21
N GLY A 76 -12.64 -11.45 -18.40
CA GLY A 76 -11.94 -12.03 -19.55
C GLY A 76 -11.04 -13.21 -19.18
N ILE A 77 -10.09 -12.98 -18.27
CA ILE A 77 -8.99 -13.93 -18.00
C ILE A 77 -9.39 -14.98 -16.97
N PHE A 78 -9.82 -14.54 -15.78
CA PHE A 78 -10.10 -15.43 -14.65
C PHE A 78 -11.17 -16.50 -14.94
N PRO A 79 -12.28 -16.22 -15.66
CA PRO A 79 -13.31 -17.22 -15.93
C PRO A 79 -12.81 -18.45 -16.70
N ASN A 80 -11.71 -18.30 -17.45
CA ASN A 80 -11.10 -19.35 -18.26
C ASN A 80 -9.75 -19.82 -17.72
N SER A 81 -9.40 -19.45 -16.48
CA SER A 81 -8.12 -19.77 -15.84
C SER A 81 -8.32 -20.72 -14.66
N SER A 82 -7.36 -21.62 -14.44
CA SER A 82 -7.24 -22.40 -13.21
C SER A 82 -6.90 -21.51 -12.00
N PRO A 83 -7.18 -21.94 -10.75
CA PRO A 83 -6.76 -21.22 -9.55
C PRO A 83 -5.26 -20.91 -9.50
N GLU A 84 -4.42 -21.84 -9.97
CA GLU A 84 -2.97 -21.69 -10.07
C GLU A 84 -2.57 -20.57 -11.03
N GLU A 85 -3.21 -20.52 -12.20
CA GLU A 85 -3.00 -19.44 -13.19
C GLU A 85 -3.47 -18.10 -12.64
N ILE A 86 -4.65 -18.04 -11.98
CA ILE A 86 -5.15 -16.81 -11.35
C ILE A 86 -4.17 -16.30 -10.29
N ASN A 87 -3.67 -17.19 -9.42
CA ASN A 87 -2.67 -16.82 -8.42
C ASN A 87 -1.36 -16.32 -9.05
N THR A 88 -0.96 -16.89 -10.19
CA THR A 88 0.20 -16.44 -10.96
C THR A 88 -0.02 -15.04 -11.51
N TYR A 89 -1.17 -14.77 -12.16
CA TYR A 89 -1.51 -13.43 -12.64
C TYR A 89 -1.53 -12.38 -11.52
N ILE A 90 -2.11 -12.73 -10.37
CA ILE A 90 -2.14 -11.85 -9.20
C ILE A 90 -0.73 -11.57 -8.66
N SER A 91 0.11 -12.60 -8.57
CA SER A 91 1.49 -12.47 -8.11
C SER A 91 2.33 -11.59 -9.04
N ASP A 92 2.17 -11.77 -10.34
CA ASP A 92 2.84 -10.95 -11.37
C ASP A 92 2.38 -9.48 -11.31
N ASP A 93 1.11 -9.25 -11.03
CA ASP A 93 0.55 -7.91 -10.90
C ASP A 93 1.00 -7.21 -9.60
N LEU A 94 1.07 -7.95 -8.49
CA LEU A 94 1.67 -7.48 -7.24
C LEU A 94 3.17 -7.17 -7.42
N SER A 95 3.91 -7.95 -8.20
CA SER A 95 5.31 -7.65 -8.55
C SER A 95 5.42 -6.38 -9.41
N SER A 96 4.57 -6.25 -10.41
CA SER A 96 4.53 -5.08 -11.30
C SER A 96 4.20 -3.79 -10.54
N THR A 97 3.21 -3.82 -9.65
CA THR A 97 2.84 -2.67 -8.80
C THR A 97 3.92 -2.31 -7.79
N MET A 98 4.77 -3.25 -7.35
CA MET A 98 5.91 -2.94 -6.49
C MET A 98 6.92 -2.03 -7.20
N THR A 99 7.17 -2.28 -8.49
CA THR A 99 8.01 -1.39 -9.32
C THR A 99 7.38 -0.01 -9.42
N ALA A 100 6.06 0.07 -9.60
CA ALA A 100 5.33 1.34 -9.66
C ALA A 100 5.36 2.10 -8.32
N LEU A 101 5.26 1.42 -7.17
CA LEU A 101 5.34 2.02 -5.83
C LEU A 101 6.72 2.64 -5.57
N LYS A 102 7.81 2.03 -6.03
CA LYS A 102 9.15 2.61 -5.87
C LYS A 102 9.29 3.96 -6.58
N ALA A 103 8.68 4.10 -7.76
CA ALA A 103 8.70 5.34 -8.52
C ALA A 103 7.64 6.35 -8.05
N HIS A 104 6.48 5.86 -7.62
CA HIS A 104 5.29 6.66 -7.34
C HIS A 104 4.60 6.25 -6.03
N PRO A 105 5.28 6.36 -4.86
CA PRO A 105 4.82 5.80 -3.59
C PRO A 105 3.55 6.46 -3.01
N LYS A 106 3.11 7.59 -3.59
CA LYS A 106 1.97 8.40 -3.12
C LYS A 106 0.76 8.33 -4.06
N VAL A 107 0.80 7.48 -5.09
CA VAL A 107 -0.34 7.27 -5.99
C VAL A 107 -1.33 6.34 -5.31
N TYR A 108 -2.53 6.84 -5.01
CA TYR A 108 -3.59 6.09 -4.34
C TYR A 108 -3.95 4.79 -5.09
N TRP A 109 -4.03 4.85 -6.42
CA TRP A 109 -4.53 3.75 -7.24
C TRP A 109 -3.61 2.53 -7.24
N ILE A 110 -2.31 2.70 -7.06
CA ILE A 110 -1.39 1.55 -6.92
C ILE A 110 -1.71 0.79 -5.63
N TRP A 111 -1.84 1.49 -4.50
CA TRP A 111 -2.23 0.87 -3.22
C TRP A 111 -3.63 0.26 -3.26
N ASN A 112 -4.59 0.91 -3.92
CA ASN A 112 -5.94 0.36 -4.10
C ASN A 112 -5.93 -0.92 -4.94
N HIS A 113 -5.17 -0.94 -6.03
CA HIS A 113 -5.08 -2.12 -6.89
C HIS A 113 -4.41 -3.29 -6.19
N ARG A 114 -3.38 -3.05 -5.37
CA ARG A 114 -2.78 -4.10 -4.53
C ARG A 114 -3.77 -4.72 -3.55
N ARG A 115 -4.66 -3.93 -2.93
CA ARG A 115 -5.74 -4.48 -2.08
C ARG A 115 -6.65 -5.40 -2.89
N TRP A 116 -7.07 -4.94 -4.07
CA TRP A 116 -7.90 -5.74 -4.96
C TRP A 116 -7.22 -7.06 -5.36
N CYS A 117 -5.93 -7.06 -5.67
CA CYS A 117 -5.16 -8.29 -5.95
C CYS A 117 -5.22 -9.28 -4.78
N LEU A 118 -5.02 -8.81 -3.54
CA LEU A 118 -5.04 -9.67 -2.36
C LEU A 118 -6.44 -10.21 -2.07
N GLU A 119 -7.48 -9.40 -2.25
CA GLU A 119 -8.89 -9.81 -2.11
C GLU A 119 -9.29 -10.88 -3.14
N ASN A 120 -8.69 -10.84 -4.33
CA ASN A 120 -8.98 -11.79 -5.42
C ASN A 120 -8.02 -12.99 -5.44
N THR A 121 -7.11 -13.13 -4.48
CA THR A 121 -6.24 -14.30 -4.39
C THR A 121 -7.10 -15.55 -4.19
N PRO A 122 -7.00 -16.58 -5.05
CA PRO A 122 -7.82 -17.77 -4.93
C PRO A 122 -7.40 -18.63 -3.73
N HIS A 123 -8.25 -19.59 -3.39
CA HIS A 123 -7.88 -20.66 -2.46
C HIS A 123 -6.90 -21.62 -3.15
N GLY A 124 -5.92 -22.12 -2.41
CA GLY A 124 -4.94 -23.07 -2.91
C GLY A 124 -3.75 -23.28 -1.97
N PRO A 125 -2.94 -24.31 -2.25
CA PRO A 125 -1.89 -24.77 -1.35
C PRO A 125 -0.75 -23.75 -1.23
N GLY A 126 -0.32 -23.46 0.00
CA GLY A 126 0.84 -22.61 0.26
C GLY A 126 2.16 -23.38 0.09
N SER A 127 3.29 -22.65 0.08
CA SER A 127 4.62 -23.28 -0.02
C SER A 127 5.04 -24.06 1.24
N GLU A 128 4.42 -23.78 2.38
CA GLU A 128 4.88 -24.26 3.69
C GLU A 128 3.99 -25.32 4.33
N THR A 129 2.73 -25.42 3.92
CA THR A 129 1.74 -26.30 4.54
C THR A 129 0.98 -27.06 3.46
N GLU A 130 1.45 -28.27 3.13
CA GLU A 130 0.72 -29.22 2.30
C GLU A 130 -0.68 -29.43 2.90
N GLY A 131 -1.72 -29.14 2.12
CA GLY A 131 -3.12 -29.32 2.52
C GLY A 131 -3.83 -28.11 3.14
N ASP A 132 -3.20 -26.94 3.31
CA ASP A 132 -3.92 -25.73 3.70
C ASP A 132 -4.60 -25.06 2.48
N PRO A 133 -5.94 -25.05 2.40
CA PRO A 133 -6.66 -24.42 1.28
C PRO A 133 -6.52 -22.89 1.24
N ASN A 134 -5.93 -22.26 2.26
CA ASN A 134 -5.69 -20.81 2.33
C ASN A 134 -4.20 -20.44 2.22
N GLY A 135 -3.33 -21.38 1.86
CA GLY A 135 -1.89 -21.15 1.90
C GLY A 135 -1.40 -20.05 0.95
N TRP A 136 -1.97 -19.91 -0.26
CA TRP A 136 -1.66 -18.77 -1.14
C TRP A 136 -2.07 -17.43 -0.53
N LYS A 137 -3.27 -17.35 0.05
CA LYS A 137 -3.74 -16.12 0.73
C LYS A 137 -2.77 -15.75 1.84
N LYS A 138 -2.46 -16.67 2.77
CA LYS A 138 -1.51 -16.43 3.86
C LYS A 138 -0.16 -15.91 3.33
N THR A 139 0.42 -16.63 2.36
CA THR A 139 1.69 -16.27 1.73
C THR A 139 1.65 -14.84 1.13
N ASN A 140 0.58 -14.48 0.42
CA ASN A 140 0.46 -13.17 -0.20
C ASN A 140 0.30 -12.05 0.84
N TRP A 141 -0.50 -12.26 1.89
CA TRP A 141 -0.65 -11.27 2.97
C TRP A 141 0.65 -11.10 3.79
N ASP A 142 1.39 -12.18 4.07
CA ASP A 142 2.67 -12.12 4.78
C ASP A 142 3.73 -11.36 3.97
N LYS A 143 3.84 -11.65 2.67
CA LYS A 143 4.70 -10.90 1.74
C LYS A 143 4.29 -9.42 1.71
N GLU A 144 3.00 -9.13 1.76
CA GLU A 144 2.52 -7.75 1.71
C GLU A 144 2.89 -6.96 2.97
N LEU A 145 2.83 -7.60 4.14
CA LEU A 145 3.30 -6.96 5.38
C LEU A 145 4.78 -6.59 5.27
N TYR A 146 5.60 -7.48 4.71
CA TYR A 146 7.01 -7.17 4.44
C TYR A 146 7.17 -5.98 3.48
N VAL A 147 6.41 -5.96 2.37
CA VAL A 147 6.46 -4.86 1.39
C VAL A 147 6.13 -3.52 2.03
N VAL A 148 5.03 -3.43 2.79
CA VAL A 148 4.61 -2.15 3.38
C VAL A 148 5.58 -1.68 4.47
N GLU A 149 6.17 -2.60 5.25
CA GLU A 149 7.22 -2.26 6.22
C GLU A 149 8.46 -1.69 5.52
N LYS A 150 8.88 -2.26 4.37
CA LYS A 150 9.97 -1.70 3.55
C LYS A 150 9.64 -0.33 2.97
N MET A 151 8.40 -0.10 2.55
CA MET A 151 7.98 1.23 2.10
C MET A 151 8.02 2.26 3.24
N LEU A 152 7.72 1.84 4.47
CA LEU A 152 7.82 2.67 5.68
C LEU A 152 9.24 2.81 6.23
N ASP A 153 10.18 1.95 5.83
CA ASP A 153 11.62 2.17 6.09
C ASP A 153 12.15 3.30 5.19
N ILE A 154 11.64 3.42 3.96
CA ILE A 154 12.05 4.45 2.98
C ILE A 154 11.40 5.81 3.30
N ASP A 155 10.08 5.84 3.53
CA ASP A 155 9.34 7.05 3.92
C ASP A 155 8.48 6.73 5.16
N PRO A 156 9.01 6.95 6.37
CA PRO A 156 8.31 6.61 7.61
C PRO A 156 7.03 7.44 7.84
N ARG A 157 6.82 8.52 7.07
CA ARG A 157 5.63 9.39 7.14
C ARG A 157 4.66 9.15 6.00
N ASN A 158 4.87 8.13 5.16
CA ASN A 158 3.96 7.83 4.06
C ASN A 158 2.60 7.36 4.59
N PHE A 159 1.62 8.25 4.57
CA PHE A 159 0.25 8.00 5.01
C PHE A 159 -0.43 6.86 4.24
N HIS A 160 -0.17 6.72 2.94
CA HIS A 160 -0.74 5.62 2.14
C HIS A 160 -0.19 4.27 2.62
N ALA A 161 1.11 4.18 2.88
CA ALA A 161 1.73 2.97 3.41
C ALA A 161 1.20 2.63 4.81
N TRP A 162 1.05 3.60 5.71
CA TRP A 162 0.45 3.36 7.03
C TRP A 162 -1.02 2.90 6.97
N ASN A 163 -1.84 3.52 6.11
CA ASN A 163 -3.21 3.05 5.89
C ASN A 163 -3.25 1.63 5.34
N TYR A 164 -2.37 1.35 4.38
CA TYR A 164 -2.29 0.06 3.75
C TYR A 164 -1.80 -1.03 4.71
N ARG A 165 -0.83 -0.71 5.60
CA ARG A 165 -0.37 -1.62 6.66
C ARG A 165 -1.51 -2.01 7.60
N ARG A 166 -2.32 -1.04 8.04
CA ARG A 166 -3.51 -1.32 8.86
C ARG A 166 -4.48 -2.25 8.16
N TYR A 167 -4.73 -2.03 6.88
CA TYR A 167 -5.57 -2.90 6.07
C TYR A 167 -5.00 -4.34 6.01
N VAL A 168 -3.70 -4.48 5.73
CA VAL A 168 -3.02 -5.80 5.72
C VAL A 168 -3.17 -6.51 7.08
N LEU A 169 -2.84 -5.85 8.19
CA LEU A 169 -2.98 -6.43 9.53
C LEU A 169 -4.42 -6.83 9.86
N ALA A 170 -5.39 -6.02 9.44
CA ALA A 170 -6.81 -6.33 9.61
C ALA A 170 -7.26 -7.54 8.77
N SER A 171 -6.63 -7.78 7.62
CA SER A 171 -6.99 -8.86 6.69
C SER A 171 -6.20 -10.16 6.85
N MET A 172 -5.07 -10.14 7.56
CA MET A 172 -4.28 -11.34 7.84
C MET A 172 -5.06 -12.37 8.67
N ALA A 173 -4.94 -13.64 8.28
CA ALA A 173 -5.56 -14.76 8.98
C ALA A 173 -4.96 -14.98 10.38
N VAL A 174 -3.63 -14.84 10.49
CA VAL A 174 -2.93 -14.86 11.77
C VAL A 174 -2.71 -13.41 12.21
N LYS A 175 -3.35 -13.03 13.31
CA LYS A 175 -3.16 -11.70 13.87
C LYS A 175 -1.75 -11.58 14.46
N ARG A 176 -1.10 -10.47 14.15
CA ARG A 176 0.11 -10.04 14.87
C ARG A 176 -0.27 -9.84 16.33
N SER A 177 0.57 -10.29 17.24
CA SER A 177 0.35 -10.02 18.66
C SER A 177 0.48 -8.53 18.93
N GLU A 178 -0.28 -8.04 19.89
CA GLU A 178 -0.27 -6.63 20.31
C GLU A 178 1.13 -6.22 20.74
N LYS A 179 1.86 -7.10 21.43
CA LYS A 179 3.27 -6.91 21.80
C LYS A 179 4.16 -6.66 20.57
N SER A 180 3.94 -7.40 19.47
CA SER A 180 4.73 -7.24 18.25
C SER A 180 4.43 -5.91 17.55
N GLU A 181 3.18 -5.44 17.58
CA GLU A 181 2.78 -4.15 17.01
C GLU A 181 3.24 -2.97 17.86
N LEU A 182 3.17 -3.07 19.19
CA LEU A 182 3.77 -2.09 20.09
C LEU A 182 5.29 -2.01 19.89
N ALA A 183 6.00 -3.14 19.77
CA ALA A 183 7.43 -3.13 19.45
C ALA A 183 7.73 -2.53 18.07
N TYR A 184 6.88 -2.76 17.07
CA TYR A 184 7.02 -2.13 15.76
C TYR A 184 6.88 -0.60 15.84
N THR A 185 5.85 -0.12 16.54
CA THR A 185 5.63 1.33 16.70
C THR A 185 6.72 1.99 17.52
N SER A 186 7.20 1.37 18.60
CA SER A 186 8.35 1.85 19.40
C SER A 186 9.57 2.09 18.51
N ARG A 187 9.99 1.09 17.71
CA ARG A 187 11.14 1.24 16.80
C ARG A 187 10.96 2.38 15.80
N LYS A 188 9.73 2.60 15.29
CA LYS A 188 9.45 3.68 14.33
C LYS A 188 9.43 5.06 14.98
N ILE A 189 9.06 5.15 16.26
CA ILE A 189 9.07 6.38 17.07
C ILE A 189 10.50 6.71 17.50
N GLU A 190 11.25 5.74 18.01
CA GLU A 190 12.66 5.92 18.41
C GLU A 190 13.52 6.41 17.23
N ALA A 191 13.28 5.87 16.03
CA ALA A 191 13.96 6.30 14.81
C ALA A 191 13.58 7.74 14.36
N ASN A 192 12.37 8.21 14.69
CA ASN A 192 11.90 9.56 14.39
C ASN A 192 10.69 9.89 15.26
N ILE A 193 10.94 10.60 16.36
CA ILE A 193 9.90 10.91 17.35
C ILE A 193 8.79 11.81 16.78
N SER A 194 9.07 12.59 15.73
CA SER A 194 8.06 13.38 15.00
C SER A 194 7.22 12.55 14.02
N ASN A 195 7.35 11.22 14.01
CA ASN A 195 6.52 10.35 13.17
C ASN A 195 5.10 10.18 13.75
N PHE A 196 4.24 11.14 13.47
CA PHE A 196 2.83 11.11 13.88
C PHE A 196 2.07 9.85 13.45
N SER A 197 2.45 9.24 12.32
CA SER A 197 1.76 8.05 11.86
C SER A 197 2.09 6.83 12.73
N ALA A 198 3.30 6.76 13.28
CA ALA A 198 3.68 5.73 14.24
C ALA A 198 3.00 5.94 15.60
N TRP A 199 2.96 7.18 16.08
CA TRP A 199 2.20 7.54 17.30
C TRP A 199 0.71 7.24 17.18
N HIS A 200 0.10 7.59 16.04
CA HIS A 200 -1.31 7.29 15.79
C HIS A 200 -1.59 5.78 15.70
N GLN A 201 -0.65 5.00 15.17
CA GLN A 201 -0.80 3.54 15.22
C GLN A 201 -0.71 3.06 16.67
N ARG A 202 0.27 3.54 17.43
CA ARG A 202 0.49 3.16 18.83
C ARG A 202 -0.73 3.47 19.71
N SER A 203 -1.35 4.64 19.54
CA SER A 203 -2.55 5.01 20.30
C SER A 203 -3.72 4.07 20.01
N LYS A 204 -3.87 3.59 18.77
CA LYS A 204 -4.89 2.59 18.42
C LYS A 204 -4.64 1.23 19.07
N GLU A 205 -3.40 0.75 19.04
CA GLU A 205 -3.04 -0.52 19.69
C GLU A 205 -3.25 -0.44 21.21
N ARG A 206 -2.84 0.67 21.83
CA ARG A 206 -3.05 0.92 23.27
C ARG A 206 -4.54 1.03 23.62
N ALA A 207 -5.34 1.72 22.81
CA ALA A 207 -6.78 1.82 23.03
C ALA A 207 -7.45 0.44 22.98
N SER A 208 -7.03 -0.44 22.07
CA SER A 208 -7.54 -1.82 22.00
C SER A 208 -7.18 -2.66 23.23
N LEU A 209 -6.07 -2.35 23.92
CA LEU A 209 -5.65 -3.03 25.15
C LEU A 209 -6.40 -2.52 26.38
N LEU A 210 -6.62 -1.22 26.47
CA LEU A 210 -7.34 -0.59 27.57
C LEU A 210 -8.85 -0.84 27.48
N PHE A 211 -9.39 -0.94 26.27
CA PHE A 211 -10.82 -1.10 26.02
C PHE A 211 -11.07 -2.31 25.10
N PRO A 212 -10.88 -3.55 25.59
CA PRO A 212 -11.15 -4.74 24.80
C PRO A 212 -12.65 -4.79 24.41
N PRO A 213 -13.00 -5.31 23.23
CA PRO A 213 -14.37 -5.26 22.69
C PRO A 213 -15.48 -5.94 23.51
N ASN A 214 -15.16 -6.63 24.61
CA ASN A 214 -16.09 -7.47 25.35
C ASN A 214 -16.56 -6.92 26.70
N ASP A 215 -16.10 -5.73 27.13
CA ASP A 215 -16.50 -5.17 28.42
C ASP A 215 -17.15 -3.80 28.24
N VAL A 216 -18.40 -3.74 27.79
CA VAL A 216 -19.25 -2.59 28.09
C VAL A 216 -20.73 -3.01 28.22
N GLU A 217 -21.12 -3.44 29.43
CA GLU A 217 -22.36 -2.88 29.98
C GLU A 217 -22.14 -1.37 30.08
N VAL A 218 -22.95 -0.63 29.32
CA VAL A 218 -22.91 0.83 29.21
C VAL A 218 -23.26 1.42 30.57
N ASN A 219 -22.29 1.62 31.47
CA ASN A 219 -22.42 2.51 32.63
C ASN A 219 -21.14 2.83 33.42
N ASP A 220 -19.96 2.30 33.07
CA ASP A 220 -18.71 2.72 33.74
C ASP A 220 -17.63 3.13 32.74
N VAL A 221 -17.35 4.42 32.67
CA VAL A 221 -16.34 5.00 31.77
C VAL A 221 -14.91 4.78 32.33
N CYS A 222 -14.78 4.26 33.56
CA CYS A 222 -13.51 4.15 34.28
C CYS A 222 -13.00 2.71 34.48
N SER A 223 -13.70 1.67 34.02
CA SER A 223 -13.38 0.27 34.35
C SER A 223 -12.29 -0.39 33.49
N GLY A 224 -11.88 0.24 32.37
CA GLY A 224 -10.84 -0.26 31.45
C GLY A 224 -9.44 0.37 31.64
N GLU A 225 -9.25 1.21 32.66
CA GLU A 225 -7.97 1.88 32.87
C GLU A 225 -6.99 0.94 33.59
N ASP A 226 -5.94 0.47 32.89
CA ASP A 226 -4.74 -0.08 33.53
C ASP A 226 -3.80 1.10 33.85
N PRO A 227 -3.75 1.59 35.11
CA PRO A 227 -3.00 2.79 35.43
C PRO A 227 -1.49 2.56 35.34
N GLU A 228 -1.03 1.32 35.50
CA GLU A 228 0.39 0.98 35.36
C GLU A 228 0.81 0.99 33.89
N LEU A 229 -0.06 0.54 32.99
CA LEU A 229 0.14 0.68 31.55
C LEU A 229 0.26 2.16 31.14
N LEU A 230 -0.63 3.02 31.63
CA LEU A 230 -0.62 4.45 31.34
C LEU A 230 0.62 5.14 31.92
N LYS A 231 0.99 4.85 33.17
CA LYS A 231 2.21 5.39 33.79
C LYS A 231 3.46 4.98 33.04
N SER A 232 3.57 3.71 32.63
CA SER A 232 4.71 3.23 31.87
C SER A 232 4.83 3.92 30.51
N GLU A 233 3.69 4.16 29.84
CA GLU A 233 3.64 4.86 28.56
C GLU A 233 4.04 6.34 28.70
N ILE A 234 3.51 7.05 29.70
CA ILE A 234 3.85 8.44 29.98
C ILE A 234 5.35 8.58 30.28
N SER A 235 5.89 7.67 31.10
CA SER A 235 7.31 7.68 31.46
C SER A 235 8.20 7.50 30.23
N ALA A 236 7.87 6.55 29.35
CA ALA A 236 8.61 6.32 28.10
C ALA A 236 8.53 7.51 27.13
N ILE A 237 7.38 8.19 27.05
CA ILE A 237 7.23 9.40 26.23
C ILE A 237 8.09 10.53 26.78
N GLN A 238 8.10 10.72 28.10
CA GLN A 238 8.88 11.78 28.74
C GLN A 238 10.39 11.57 28.51
N GLU A 239 10.88 10.35 28.70
CA GLU A 239 12.28 10.00 28.45
C GLU A 239 12.69 10.29 27.00
N LEU A 240 11.85 9.92 26.02
CA LEU A 240 12.10 10.21 24.60
C LEU A 240 12.12 11.71 24.28
N LEU A 241 11.27 12.51 24.94
CA LEU A 241 11.24 13.96 24.75
C LEU A 241 12.47 14.63 25.38
N ASP A 242 12.93 14.13 26.52
CA ASP A 242 14.12 14.62 27.20
C ASP A 242 15.39 14.32 26.37
N GLU A 243 15.45 13.18 25.68
CA GLU A 243 16.53 12.83 24.75
C GLU A 243 16.53 13.68 23.46
N GLN A 244 15.37 14.18 23.02
CA GLN A 244 15.21 14.91 21.76
C GLN A 244 14.37 16.19 21.91
N PRO A 245 14.86 17.22 22.63
CA PRO A 245 14.07 18.39 23.02
C PRO A 245 13.63 19.29 21.84
N ASP A 246 14.34 19.27 20.71
CA ASP A 246 14.01 20.04 19.51
C ASP A 246 12.99 19.34 18.59
N SER A 247 12.59 18.11 18.93
CA SER A 247 11.63 17.34 18.16
C SER A 247 10.20 17.78 18.43
N LYS A 248 9.92 19.07 18.21
CA LYS A 248 8.54 19.55 18.18
C LYS A 248 7.81 18.86 17.05
N CYS A 249 6.73 18.19 17.41
CA CYS A 249 5.62 17.83 16.55
C CYS A 249 5.24 19.03 15.66
N ALA A 250 5.73 19.05 14.41
CA ALA A 250 5.44 20.06 13.39
C ALA A 250 4.54 19.50 12.30
#